data_AF-A0A973ZDG2-F1
#
_entry.id   AF-A0A973ZDG2-F1
#
_cell.length_a   1.000
_cell.length_b   1.000
_cell.length_c   1.000
_cell.angle_alpha   90.00
_cell.angle_beta   90.00
_cell.angle_gamma   90.00
#
_symmetry.space_group_name_H-M   'P 1'
#
loop_
_entity.id
_entity.type
_entity.pdbx_description
1 polymer ?
#
loop_
_entity_poly.entity_id
_entity_poly.type
_entity_poly.pdbx_seq_one_letter_code
_entity_poly.pdbx_strand_id
1 'polypeptide(L)'
;MTSTASRSRSLRNHPGAAAVALAATAALLAGCSSSDDKSDPLAGDGASGDTVVVGSNNFAESILLADIYGEALKAKGVKVTYKPNIGSRETTYGLLKNGSITVLPEYNGSLLA
;
A
#
# COMPACT_ATOMS: atom_id res chain seq x y z
N MET A 1 -25.55 -19.00 69.10
CA MET A 1 -26.49 -19.19 67.96
C MET A 1 -26.23 -18.10 66.94
N THR A 2 -25.52 -18.39 65.85
CA THR A 2 -25.62 -17.71 64.53
C THR A 2 -24.76 -18.50 63.55
N SER A 3 -25.40 -19.24 62.65
CA SER A 3 -24.75 -20.01 61.59
C SER A 3 -24.88 -19.23 60.28
N THR A 4 -23.77 -18.93 59.63
CA THR A 4 -23.73 -18.22 58.34
C THR A 4 -23.65 -19.26 57.21
N ALA A 5 -24.74 -19.45 56.46
CA ALA A 5 -24.79 -20.39 55.35
C ALA A 5 -24.12 -19.80 54.09
N SER A 6 -23.07 -20.46 53.59
CA SER A 6 -22.45 -20.17 52.30
C SER A 6 -23.32 -20.72 51.15
N ARG A 7 -23.81 -19.86 50.26
CA ARG A 7 -24.53 -20.28 49.04
C ARG A 7 -23.52 -20.68 47.97
N SER A 8 -23.33 -21.97 47.78
CA SER A 8 -22.64 -22.52 46.62
C SER A 8 -23.49 -22.31 45.36
N ARG A 9 -23.03 -21.46 44.44
CA ARG A 9 -23.66 -21.29 43.12
C ARG A 9 -23.10 -22.39 42.21
N SER A 10 -23.92 -23.39 41.94
CA SER A 10 -23.61 -24.45 40.97
C SER A 10 -23.38 -23.80 39.59
N LEU A 11 -22.12 -23.74 39.18
CA LEU A 11 -21.75 -23.49 37.79
C LEU A 11 -22.10 -24.77 37.02
N ARG A 12 -23.28 -24.78 36.41
CA ARG A 12 -23.61 -25.80 35.42
C ARG A 12 -22.66 -25.60 34.24
N ASN A 13 -21.73 -26.54 34.05
CA ASN A 13 -20.93 -26.59 32.85
C ASN A 13 -21.86 -26.97 31.69
N HIS A 14 -22.13 -26.02 30.80
CA HIS A 14 -22.87 -26.24 29.56
C HIS A 14 -21.84 -26.41 28.41
N PRO A 15 -21.28 -27.62 28.19
CA PRO A 15 -20.26 -27.84 27.16
C PRO A 15 -20.77 -27.48 25.76
N GLY A 16 -22.08 -27.52 25.54
CA GLY A 16 -22.71 -27.08 24.30
C GLY A 16 -22.59 -25.58 24.02
N ALA A 17 -22.58 -24.72 25.04
CA ALA A 17 -22.47 -23.28 24.85
C ALA A 17 -21.05 -22.86 24.40
N ALA A 18 -20.03 -23.54 24.91
CA ALA A 18 -18.65 -23.33 24.50
C ALA A 18 -18.40 -23.79 23.04
N ALA A 19 -18.96 -24.94 22.66
CA ALA A 19 -18.83 -25.46 21.30
C ALA A 19 -19.50 -24.54 20.24
N VAL A 20 -20.65 -23.95 20.57
CA VAL A 20 -21.35 -23.02 19.68
C VAL A 20 -20.59 -21.68 19.54
N ALA A 21 -19.97 -21.20 20.61
CA ALA A 21 -19.16 -19.98 20.57
C ALA A 21 -17.90 -20.14 19.70
N LEU A 22 -17.21 -21.29 19.80
CA LEU A 22 -16.04 -21.57 18.94
C LEU A 22 -16.42 -21.70 17.46
N ALA A 23 -17.53 -22.37 17.16
CA ALA A 23 -18.03 -22.49 15.78
C ALA A 23 -18.41 -21.14 15.18
N ALA A 24 -19.03 -20.25 15.96
CA ALA A 24 -19.36 -18.89 15.54
C ALA A 24 -18.11 -18.05 15.25
N THR A 25 -17.05 -18.16 16.07
CA THR A 25 -15.79 -17.46 15.82
C THR A 25 -15.08 -17.97 14.57
N ALA A 26 -15.09 -19.29 14.32
CA ALA A 26 -14.49 -19.88 13.12
C ALA A 26 -15.23 -19.45 11.84
N ALA A 27 -16.57 -19.34 11.89
CA ALA A 27 -17.37 -18.85 10.78
C ALA A 27 -17.14 -17.36 10.47
N LEU A 28 -16.86 -16.53 11.49
CA LEU A 28 -16.51 -15.12 11.31
C LEU A 28 -15.10 -14.94 10.71
N LEU A 29 -14.16 -15.84 11.01
CA LEU A 29 -12.80 -15.86 10.45
C LEU A 29 -12.74 -16.41 9.02
N ALA A 30 -13.68 -17.28 8.64
CA ALA A 30 -13.77 -17.84 7.29
C ALA A 30 -14.08 -16.78 6.21
N GLY A 31 -14.63 -15.62 6.58
CA GLY A 31 -14.84 -14.50 5.66
C GLY A 31 -13.57 -13.73 5.27
N CYS A 32 -12.47 -13.85 6.04
CA CYS A 32 -11.16 -13.30 5.65
C CYS A 32 -10.30 -14.29 4.85
N SER A 33 -10.75 -15.54 4.71
CA SER A 33 -10.08 -16.58 3.92
C SER A 33 -10.90 -16.89 2.66
N SER A 34 -11.12 -15.87 1.83
CA SER A 34 -11.53 -16.12 0.45
C SER A 34 -10.30 -16.65 -0.30
N SER A 35 -10.10 -17.97 -0.26
CA SER A 35 -9.32 -18.67 -1.27
C SER A 35 -10.18 -18.77 -2.53
N ASP A 36 -10.51 -17.63 -3.11
CA ASP A 36 -10.97 -17.58 -4.48
C ASP A 36 -9.75 -17.83 -5.36
N ASP A 37 -9.78 -18.90 -6.17
CA ASP A 37 -8.95 -19.09 -7.38
C ASP A 37 -9.21 -17.99 -8.45
N LYS A 38 -9.53 -16.77 -8.00
CA LYS A 38 -9.57 -15.58 -8.85
C LYS A 38 -8.24 -14.87 -8.63
N SER A 39 -7.41 -14.91 -9.66
CA SER A 39 -6.29 -14.01 -9.92
C SER A 39 -6.42 -12.72 -9.11
N ASP A 40 -5.53 -12.54 -8.13
CA ASP A 40 -5.46 -11.31 -7.34
C ASP A 40 -5.38 -10.11 -8.30
N PRO A 41 -6.39 -9.21 -8.34
CA PRO A 41 -6.40 -8.09 -9.26
C PRO A 41 -5.30 -7.05 -8.95
N LEU A 42 -4.64 -7.18 -7.79
CA LEU A 42 -3.47 -6.40 -7.39
C LEU A 42 -2.16 -7.17 -7.57
N ALA A 43 -2.21 -8.46 -7.91
CA ALA A 43 -1.08 -9.20 -8.45
C ALA A 43 -0.86 -8.72 -9.89
N GLY A 44 -0.38 -7.49 -10.01
CA GLY A 44 0.23 -7.02 -11.23
C GLY A 44 1.37 -7.97 -11.59
N ASP A 45 1.48 -8.28 -12.87
CA ASP A 45 2.69 -8.87 -13.46
C ASP A 45 3.89 -8.12 -12.86
N GLY A 46 4.68 -8.82 -12.02
CA GLY A 46 5.68 -8.18 -11.18
C GLY A 46 6.52 -7.26 -12.06
N ALA A 47 6.53 -5.96 -11.73
CA ALA A 47 7.02 -4.90 -12.62
C ALA A 47 8.21 -5.43 -13.43
N SER A 48 7.97 -5.66 -14.74
CA SER A 48 9.03 -6.00 -15.68
C SER A 48 10.18 -5.05 -15.36
N GLY A 49 11.40 -5.57 -15.20
CA GLY A 49 12.57 -4.93 -14.57
C GLY A 49 13.11 -3.68 -15.28
N ASP A 50 12.22 -2.89 -15.86
CA ASP A 50 12.39 -1.64 -16.54
C ASP A 50 12.87 -0.59 -15.55
N THR A 51 13.82 0.18 -16.04
CA THR A 51 14.45 1.24 -15.25
C THR A 51 13.47 2.41 -15.14
N VAL A 52 13.21 2.86 -13.91
CA VAL A 52 12.42 4.07 -13.67
C VAL A 52 13.26 5.28 -14.02
N VAL A 53 12.78 6.10 -14.96
CA VAL A 53 13.42 7.35 -15.34
C VAL A 53 12.78 8.49 -14.56
N VAL A 54 13.52 9.06 -13.61
CA VAL A 54 13.07 10.19 -12.79
C VAL A 54 13.49 11.50 -13.46
N GLY A 55 12.51 12.32 -13.85
CA GLY A 55 12.73 13.62 -14.47
C GLY A 55 12.76 14.78 -13.48
N SER A 56 13.22 15.94 -13.92
CA SER A 56 13.03 17.21 -13.21
C SER A 56 12.76 18.36 -14.17
N ASN A 57 12.07 19.39 -13.69
CA ASN A 57 12.04 20.69 -14.34
C ASN A 57 13.40 21.41 -14.17
N ASN A 58 13.63 22.47 -14.93
CA ASN A 58 14.87 23.25 -14.97
C ASN A 58 15.00 24.29 -13.85
N PHE A 59 14.79 23.87 -12.59
CA PHE A 59 15.04 24.68 -11.41
C PHE A 59 15.46 23.81 -10.21
N ALA A 60 16.22 24.40 -9.28
CA ALA A 60 16.93 23.69 -8.23
C ALA A 60 16.05 22.79 -7.35
N GLU A 61 14.87 23.29 -6.94
CA GLU A 61 13.95 22.50 -6.11
C GLU A 61 13.47 21.24 -6.82
N SER A 62 13.13 21.32 -8.12
CA SER A 62 12.68 20.13 -8.86
C SER A 62 13.78 19.10 -9.00
N ILE A 63 15.03 19.53 -9.20
CA ILE A 63 16.19 18.62 -9.27
C ILE A 63 16.38 17.94 -7.92
N LEU A 64 16.36 18.69 -6.82
CA LEU A 64 16.50 18.15 -5.48
C LEU A 64 15.40 17.12 -5.16
N LEU A 65 14.15 17.42 -5.50
CA LEU A 65 13.03 16.49 -5.29
C LEU A 65 13.14 15.24 -6.18
N ALA A 66 13.63 15.38 -7.41
CA ALA A 66 13.89 14.25 -8.31
C ALA A 66 14.93 13.31 -7.70
N ASP A 67 16.01 13.84 -7.13
CA ASP A 67 17.03 13.05 -6.43
C ASP A 67 16.43 12.32 -5.21
N ILE A 68 15.62 13.01 -4.40
CA ILE A 68 14.95 12.38 -3.24
C ILE A 68 14.07 11.21 -3.70
N TYR A 69 13.30 11.38 -4.78
CA TYR A 69 12.43 10.33 -5.31
C TYR A 69 13.25 9.14 -5.82
N GLY A 70 14.29 9.41 -6.61
CA GLY A 70 15.13 8.36 -7.16
C GLY A 70 15.90 7.59 -6.10
N GLU A 71 16.46 8.25 -5.09
CA GLU A 71 17.15 7.57 -3.99
C GLU A 71 16.18 6.74 -3.13
N ALA A 72 14.96 7.23 -2.90
CA ALA A 72 13.92 6.44 -2.21
C ALA A 72 13.56 5.17 -2.99
N LEU A 73 13.45 5.25 -4.33
CA LEU A 73 13.19 4.11 -5.20
C LEU A 73 14.37 3.12 -5.22
N LYS A 74 15.60 3.62 -5.35
CA LYS A 74 16.81 2.78 -5.28
C LYS A 74 16.92 2.04 -3.95
N ALA A 75 16.57 2.68 -2.84
CA ALA A 75 16.54 2.04 -1.51
C ALA A 75 15.55 0.86 -1.42
N LYS A 76 14.61 0.75 -2.36
CA LYS A 76 13.67 -0.38 -2.51
C LYS A 76 14.09 -1.39 -3.57
N GLY A 77 15.30 -1.28 -4.12
CA GLY A 77 15.83 -2.18 -5.15
C GLY A 77 15.36 -1.87 -6.57
N VAL A 78 14.71 -0.71 -6.79
CA VAL A 78 14.28 -0.27 -8.13
C VAL A 78 15.48 0.29 -8.90
N LYS A 79 15.63 -0.09 -10.18
CA LYS A 79 16.64 0.48 -11.07
C LYS A 79 16.19 1.88 -11.48
N VAL A 80 17.03 2.88 -11.24
CA VAL A 80 16.68 4.30 -11.48
C VAL A 80 17.73 4.97 -12.36
N THR A 81 17.27 5.76 -13.32
CA THR A 81 18.07 6.76 -14.06
C THR A 81 17.42 8.13 -13.94
N TYR A 82 18.22 9.18 -14.14
CA TYR A 82 17.76 10.57 -14.00
C TYR A 82 17.76 11.30 -15.33
N LYS A 83 16.79 12.19 -15.52
CA LYS A 83 16.69 13.13 -16.65
C LYS A 83 16.37 14.55 -16.13
N PRO A 84 17.36 15.26 -15.56
CA PRO A 84 17.14 16.56 -14.97
C PRO A 84 17.03 17.67 -16.03
N ASN A 85 16.67 18.86 -15.56
CA ASN A 85 16.73 20.12 -16.32
C ASN A 85 15.83 20.20 -17.56
N ILE A 86 14.61 19.68 -17.48
CA ILE A 86 13.63 19.82 -18.56
C ILE A 86 13.04 21.22 -18.51
N GLY A 87 13.18 21.96 -19.61
CA GLY A 87 12.83 23.37 -19.67
C GLY A 87 11.33 23.64 -19.67
N SER A 88 10.63 23.20 -20.72
CA SER A 88 9.20 23.49 -20.91
C SER A 88 8.32 22.37 -20.40
N ARG A 89 7.13 22.73 -19.93
CA ARG A 89 6.17 21.78 -19.36
C ARG A 89 5.50 20.91 -20.42
N GLU A 90 5.28 21.47 -21.60
CA GLU A 90 4.81 20.75 -22.80
C GLU A 90 5.80 19.64 -23.17
N THR A 91 7.10 19.93 -23.03
CA THR A 91 8.17 18.94 -23.23
C THR A 91 8.09 17.84 -22.17
N THR A 92 8.01 18.21 -20.88
CA THR A 92 7.85 17.23 -19.78
C THR A 92 6.63 16.34 -19.99
N TYR A 93 5.48 16.91 -20.36
CA TYR A 93 4.25 16.18 -20.62
C TYR A 93 4.40 15.21 -21.81
N GLY A 94 5.04 15.66 -22.90
CA GLY A 94 5.36 14.79 -24.03
C GLY A 94 6.25 13.60 -23.65
N LEU A 95 7.26 13.84 -22.81
CA LEU A 95 8.19 12.82 -22.30
C LEU A 95 7.52 11.84 -21.33
N LEU A 96 6.58 12.29 -20.51
CA LEU A 96 5.73 11.41 -19.69
C LEU A 96 4.83 10.56 -20.58
N LYS A 97 4.14 11.18 -21.54
CA LYS A 97 3.18 10.50 -22.43
C LYS A 97 3.83 9.43 -23.29
N ASN A 98 5.07 9.64 -23.73
CA ASN A 98 5.81 8.68 -24.54
C ASN A 98 6.68 7.70 -23.74
N GLY A 99 6.67 7.78 -22.40
CA GLY A 99 7.41 6.88 -21.51
C GLY A 99 8.92 7.17 -21.39
N SER A 100 9.43 8.25 -21.99
CA SER A 100 10.83 8.67 -21.81
C SER A 100 11.15 9.13 -20.39
N ILE A 101 10.12 9.50 -19.62
CA ILE A 101 10.17 9.78 -18.18
C ILE A 101 9.04 9.00 -17.53
N THR A 102 9.34 8.33 -16.43
CA THR A 102 8.37 7.53 -15.67
C THR A 102 7.69 8.37 -14.59
N VAL A 103 8.44 9.26 -13.95
CA VAL A 103 7.95 10.10 -12.84
C VAL A 103 8.72 11.41 -12.79
N LEU A 104 8.08 12.50 -12.35
CA LEU A 104 8.76 13.72 -11.93
C LEU A 104 8.05 14.36 -10.73
N PRO A 105 8.75 15.16 -9.91
CA PRO A 105 8.13 15.99 -8.89
C PRO A 105 7.42 17.18 -9.53
N GLU A 106 6.17 17.43 -9.12
CA GLU A 106 5.36 18.44 -9.78
C GLU A 106 4.33 19.13 -8.86
N TYR A 107 4.08 20.42 -9.13
CA TYR A 107 3.10 21.25 -8.44
C TYR A 107 1.69 21.03 -9.01
N ASN A 108 0.73 20.81 -8.11
CA ASN A 108 -0.68 20.62 -8.44
C ASN A 108 -1.29 21.83 -9.18
N GLY A 109 -0.94 23.06 -8.80
CA GLY A 109 -1.46 24.28 -9.41
C GLY A 109 -1.03 24.50 -10.86
N SER A 110 0.10 23.93 -11.27
CA SER A 110 0.65 24.04 -12.62
C SER A 110 -0.08 23.20 -13.67
N LEU A 111 -1.11 22.44 -13.28
CA LEU A 111 -1.95 21.66 -14.20
C LEU A 111 -3.30 22.35 -14.52
N LEU A 112 -3.62 23.43 -13.80
CA LEU A 112 -4.91 24.14 -13.91
C LEU A 112 -4.80 25.49 -14.64
N ALA A 113 -3.58 25.89 -15.00
CA ALA A 113 -3.27 27.16 -15.65
C ALA A 113 -3.17 27.01 -17.17
#